data_AF-A0A0J1FLZ5-F1
#
_entry.id   AF-A0A0J1FLZ5-F1
#
_cell.length_a   1.000
_cell.length_b   1.000
_cell.length_c   1.000
_cell.angle_alpha   90.00
_cell.angle_beta   90.00
_cell.angle_gamma   90.00
#
_symmetry.space_group_name_H-M   'P 1'
#
loop_
_entity.id
_entity.type
_entity.pdbx_description
1 polymer ?
#
loop_
_entity_poly.entity_id
_entity_poly.type
_entity_poly.pdbx_seq_one_letter_code
_entity_poly.pdbx_strand_id
1 'polypeptide(L)' 'MPEGGGLFDSWTQGQQLVIAYSGGTARGYLAAMQGNIVSLYNATLNGVAVTTLNILMPDIISVGLVGT' A
#
# COMPACT_ATOMS: atom_id res chain seq x y z
N MET A 1 17.53 18.54 -10.56
CA MET A 1 16.71 18.58 -9.34
C MET A 1 16.16 17.17 -9.21
N PRO A 2 16.55 16.37 -8.20
CA PRO A 2 16.00 15.02 -8.10
C PRO A 2 14.51 15.14 -7.78
N GLU A 3 13.69 14.76 -8.75
CA GLU A 3 12.24 14.63 -8.61
C GLU A 3 11.98 13.69 -7.44
N GLY A 4 11.05 14.07 -6.56
CA GLY A 4 10.83 13.41 -5.28
C GLY A 4 10.70 11.89 -5.47
N GLY A 5 11.74 11.16 -5.06
CA GLY A 5 11.68 9.72 -4.82
C GLY A 5 10.75 9.50 -3.65
N GLY A 6 9.45 9.51 -3.94
CA GLY A 6 8.40 9.31 -2.96
C GLY A 6 8.60 7.94 -2.30
N LEU A 7 8.12 7.81 -1.07
CA LEU A 7 8.11 6.57 -0.26
C LEU A 7 7.76 5.29 -1.05
N PHE A 8 7.07 5.44 -2.19
CA PHE A 8 6.56 4.46 -3.13
C PHE A 8 7.60 3.86 -4.09
N ASP A 9 8.70 4.55 -4.44
CA ASP A 9 9.72 4.07 -5.40
C ASP A 9 10.50 2.85 -4.89
N SER A 10 10.49 2.62 -3.58
CA SER A 10 11.21 1.52 -2.93
C SER A 10 10.35 0.29 -2.62
N TRP A 11 9.09 0.25 -3.07
CA TRP A 11 8.21 -0.89 -2.78
C TRP A 11 8.30 -1.96 -3.85
N THR A 12 8.53 -3.19 -3.41
CA THR A 12 8.65 -4.35 -4.30
C THR A 12 7.39 -5.20 -4.24
N GLN A 13 7.07 -5.84 -5.37
CA GLN A 13 5.96 -6.79 -5.44
C GLN A 13 6.19 -7.93 -4.43
N GLY A 14 5.14 -8.32 -3.71
CA GLY A 14 5.19 -9.31 -2.64
C GLY A 14 5.66 -8.76 -1.29
N GLN A 15 6.04 -7.49 -1.21
CA GLN A 15 6.39 -6.87 0.07
C GLN A 15 5.15 -6.65 0.92
N GLN A 16 5.24 -6.97 2.22
CA GLN A 16 4.15 -6.71 3.14
C GLN A 16 4.14 -5.24 3.57
N LEU A 17 2.99 -4.59 3.39
CA LEU A 17 2.76 -3.18 3.66
C LEU A 17 1.64 -3.01 4.69
N VAL A 18 1.77 -1.98 5.52
CA VAL A 18 0.68 -1.43 6.34
C VAL A 18 0.43 -0.02 5.85
N ILE A 19 -0.76 0.23 5.33
CA ILE A 19 -1.15 1.50 4.69
C ILE A 19 -2.29 2.10 5.51
N ALA A 20 -2.07 3.30 6.06
CA ALA A 20 -3.14 4.13 6.60
C ALA A 20 -3.58 5.10 5.50
N TYR A 21 -4.88 5.12 5.21
CA TYR A 21 -5.50 5.96 4.19
C TYR A 21 -6.85 6.49 4.67
N SER A 22 -7.49 7.37 3.91
CA SER A 22 -8.79 7.98 4.26
C SER A 22 -9.88 6.95 4.67
N GLY A 23 -9.84 5.73 4.12
CA GLY A 23 -10.77 4.64 4.44
C GLY A 23 -10.39 3.74 5.64
N GLY A 24 -9.27 4.03 6.31
CA GLY A 24 -8.81 3.30 7.49
C GLY A 24 -7.41 2.70 7.33
N THR A 25 -7.18 1.57 7.99
CA THR A 25 -5.88 0.88 7.96
C THR A 25 -5.98 -0.43 7.22
N ALA A 26 -5.16 -0.55 6.17
CA ALA A 26 -4.97 -1.77 5.41
C ALA A 26 -3.63 -2.41 5.74
N ARG A 27 -3.60 -3.74 5.80
CA ARG A 27 -2.37 -4.52 5.86
C ARG A 27 -2.43 -5.62 4.82
N GLY A 28 -1.43 -5.76 3.96
CA GLY A 28 -1.44 -6.79 2.92
C GLY A 28 -0.11 -6.85 2.19
N TYR A 29 -0.06 -7.65 1.12
CA TYR A 29 1.13 -7.77 0.29
C TYR A 29 0.97 -6.96 -0.98
N LEU A 30 2.02 -6.26 -1.42
CA LEU A 30 1.96 -5.47 -2.64
C LEU A 30 1.77 -6.39 -3.85
N ALA A 31 0.65 -6.23 -4.55
CA ALA A 31 0.37 -6.94 -5.79
C ALA A 31 0.97 -6.21 -6.99
N ALA A 32 0.71 -4.91 -7.09
CA ALA A 32 1.15 -4.05 -8.18
C ALA A 32 0.97 -2.57 -7.81
N MET A 33 1.70 -1.70 -8.52
CA MET A 33 1.47 -0.26 -8.52
C MET A 33 1.28 0.18 -9.96
N GLN A 34 0.14 0.81 -10.25
CA GLN A 34 -0.19 1.29 -11.59
C GLN A 34 -0.67 2.73 -11.51
N GLY A 35 0.15 3.66 -12.00
CA GLY A 35 -0.10 5.09 -11.86
C GLY A 35 -0.29 5.47 -10.39
N ASN A 36 -1.46 6.00 -10.07
CA ASN A 36 -1.82 6.43 -8.71
C ASN A 36 -2.53 5.35 -7.89
N ILE A 37 -2.52 4.08 -8.32
CA ILE A 37 -3.21 2.97 -7.63
C ILE A 37 -2.17 2.02 -7.04
N VAL A 38 -2.32 1.72 -5.75
CA VAL A 38 -1.62 0.65 -5.04
C VAL A 38 -2.59 -0.50 -4.84
N SER A 39 -2.24 -1.67 -5.39
CA SER A 39 -3.02 -2.89 -5.22
C SER A 39 -2.34 -3.78 -4.19
N LEU A 40 -3.09 -4.19 -3.17
CA LEU A 40 -2.69 -5.19 -2.19
C LEU A 40 -3.45 -6.49 -2.42
N TYR A 41 -2.78 -7.63 -2.25
CA TYR A 41 -3.41 -8.95 -2.20
C TYR A 41 -3.33 -9.55 -0.79
N ASN A 42 -4.27 -10.44 -0.48
CA ASN A 42 -4.43 -11.05 0.85
C ASN A 42 -4.36 -9.98 1.96
N ALA A 43 -5.17 -8.93 1.78
CA ALA A 43 -5.17 -7.77 2.63
C ALA A 43 -6.16 -7.92 3.79
N THR A 44 -6.00 -7.10 4.81
CA THR A 44 -6.94 -6.91 5.91
C THR A 44 -7.24 -5.43 6.00
N LEU A 45 -8.50 -5.04 5.86
CA LEU A 45 -8.98 -3.67 5.99
C LEU A 45 -9.77 -3.54 7.30
N ASN A 46 -9.28 -2.73 8.23
CA ASN A 46 -9.94 -2.50 9.54
C ASN A 46 -10.33 -3.81 10.26
N GLY A 47 -9.49 -4.85 10.14
CA GLY A 47 -9.71 -6.17 10.74
C GLY A 47 -10.51 -7.16 9.88
N VAL A 48 -11.01 -6.74 8.71
CA VAL A 48 -11.75 -7.61 7.78
C VAL A 48 -10.80 -8.10 6.68
N ALA A 49 -10.76 -9.43 6.46
CA ALA A 49 -9.96 -10.02 5.39
C ALA A 49 -10.56 -9.69 4.01
N VAL A 50 -9.69 -9.32 3.07
CA VAL A 50 -10.03 -8.94 1.69
C VAL A 50 -9.02 -9.57 0.74
N THR A 51 -9.49 -10.23 -0.32
CA THR A 51 -8.59 -10.87 -1.29
C THR A 51 -7.75 -9.87 -2.05
N THR A 52 -8.38 -8.76 -2.48
CA THR A 52 -7.73 -7.68 -3.23
C THR A 52 -8.23 -6.35 -2.69
N LEU A 53 -7.32 -5.41 -2.47
CA LEU A 53 -7.65 -4.05 -2.05
C LEU A 53 -6.89 -3.05 -2.92
N ASN A 54 -7.62 -2.15 -3.56
CA ASN A 54 -7.06 -1.07 -4.37
C ASN A 54 -7.16 0.24 -3.61
N ILE A 55 -6.04 0.91 -3.41
CA ILE A 55 -5.94 2.17 -2.67
C ILE A 55 -5.38 3.22 -3.61
N LEU A 56 -6.01 4.38 -3.66
CA LEU A 56 -5.49 5.53 -4.38
C LEU A 56 -4.33 6.13 -3.57
N MET A 57 -3.17 6.26 -4.18
CA MET A 57 -2.01 6.95 -3.60
C MET A 57 -2.33 8.33 -3.00
N PRO A 58 -3.15 9.20 -3.62
CA PRO A 58 -3.51 10.48 -3.00
C PRO A 58 -4.29 10.35 -1.68
N ASP A 59 -4.94 9.23 -1.41
CA ASP A 59 -5.64 8.97 -0.15
C ASP A 59 -4.73 8.40 0.94
N ILE A 60 -3.49 8.01 0.61
CA ILE A 60 -2.53 7.41 1.53
C ILE A 60 -1.97 8.50 2.45
N ILE A 61 -2.13 8.30 3.75
CA ILE A 61 -1.66 9.19 4.81
C ILE A 61 -0.25 8.77 5.24
N SER A 62 -0.04 7.46 5.46
CA SER A 62 1.25 6.92 5.86
C SER A 62 1.38 5.46 5.47
N VAL A 63 2.60 4.99 5.19
CA VAL A 63 2.89 3.58 4.97
C VAL A 63 4.04 3.10 5.83
N GLY A 64 3.86 1.92 6.41
CA GLY A 64 4.91 1.15 7.07
C GLY A 64 5.27 -0.09 6.25
N LEU A 65 6.56 -0.34 6.10
CA LEU A 65 7.07 -1.62 5.61
C LEU A 65 7.07 -2.61 6.78
N VAL A 66 6.48 -3.77 6.59
CA VAL A 66 6.67 -4.87 7.55
C VAL A 66 7.95 -5.57 7.12
N GLY A 67 9.06 -5.17 7.73
CA GLY A 67 10.34 -5.88 7.55
C GLY A 67 10.19 -7.33 8.00
N THR A 68 10.67 -8.25 7.16
CA THR A 68 10.90 -9.65 7.54
C THR A 68 12.07 -9.77 8.50
#